data_AF-A0A348B371-F1
#
_entry.id   AF-A0A348B371-F1
#
_cell.length_a   1.000
_cell.length_b   1.000
_cell.length_c   1.000
_cell.angle_alpha   90.00
_cell.angle_beta   90.00
_cell.angle_gamma   90.00
#
_symmetry.space_group_name_H-M   'P 1'
#
loop_
_entity.id
_entity.type
_entity.pdbx_description
1 polymer ?
#
loop_
_entity_poly.entity_id
_entity_poly.type
_entity_poly.pdbx_seq_one_letter_code
_entity_poly.pdbx_strand_id
1 'polypeptide(L)'
;MKLKEYLSKLDEVGRRAMLLGTAEAKELGKNFLVLESKMGIGLILYLNPFTEEIYDFYLSIPSSTSNARLKFLALFKDNEGKVKYIYQVLDEEYAVELLNSVESYHLANGELEDFLEFILTS
;
A
#
# COMPACT_ATOMS: atom_id res chain seq x y z
N MET A 1 -2.33 -12.96 -5.09
CA MET A 1 -0.94 -13.47 -5.22
C MET A 1 -0.36 -13.73 -3.83
N LYS A 2 0.62 -14.62 -3.63
CA LYS A 2 1.16 -14.86 -2.27
C LYS A 2 2.27 -13.88 -1.90
N LEU A 3 2.31 -13.46 -0.63
CA LEU A 3 3.35 -12.59 -0.07
C LEU A 3 4.76 -13.06 -0.42
N LYS A 4 5.02 -14.36 -0.24
CA LYS A 4 6.32 -14.99 -0.52
C LYS A 4 6.87 -14.74 -1.92
N GLU A 5 6.00 -14.54 -2.92
CA GLU A 5 6.40 -14.30 -4.30
C GLU A 5 7.08 -12.92 -4.41
N TYR A 6 6.54 -11.92 -3.72
CA TYR A 6 7.14 -10.59 -3.66
C TYR A 6 8.41 -10.58 -2.82
N LEU A 7 8.44 -11.24 -1.66
CA LEU A 7 9.62 -11.24 -0.77
C LEU A 7 10.93 -11.67 -1.45
N SER A 8 10.84 -12.49 -2.50
CA SER A 8 12.00 -12.93 -3.28
C SER A 8 12.56 -11.88 -4.25
N LYS A 9 11.76 -10.85 -4.57
CA LYS A 9 12.06 -9.75 -5.50
C LYS A 9 12.46 -8.45 -4.77
N LEU A 10 12.45 -8.46 -3.44
CA LEU A 10 12.69 -7.26 -2.63
C LEU A 10 14.10 -7.22 -2.05
N ASP A 11 14.58 -5.99 -1.86
CA ASP A 11 15.74 -5.70 -1.03
C ASP A 11 15.46 -6.00 0.46
N GLU A 12 16.50 -5.90 1.29
CA GLU A 12 16.39 -6.23 2.71
C GLU A 12 15.37 -5.35 3.44
N VAL A 13 15.26 -4.08 3.06
CA VAL A 13 14.41 -3.08 3.74
C VAL A 13 12.94 -3.32 3.40
N GLY A 14 12.60 -3.38 2.11
CA GLY A 14 11.25 -3.68 1.64
C GLY A 14 10.77 -5.05 2.13
N ARG A 15 11.65 -6.06 2.10
CA ARG A 15 11.33 -7.40 2.63
C ARG A 15 11.01 -7.34 4.12
N ARG A 16 11.81 -6.61 4.91
CA ARG A 16 11.60 -6.47 6.35
C ARG A 16 10.32 -5.70 6.66
N ALA A 17 10.06 -4.61 5.94
CA ALA A 17 8.85 -3.81 6.08
C ALA A 17 7.59 -4.64 5.79
N MET A 18 7.59 -5.41 4.71
CA MET A 18 6.47 -6.31 4.40
C MET A 18 6.27 -7.40 5.46
N LEU A 19 7.35 -8.05 5.92
CA LEU A 19 7.26 -9.13 6.91
C LEU A 19 6.72 -8.63 8.25
N LEU A 20 7.33 -7.55 8.79
CA LEU A 20 6.91 -6.99 10.07
C LEU A 20 5.51 -6.37 9.97
N GLY A 21 5.24 -5.62 8.90
CA GLY A 21 3.93 -5.04 8.66
C GLY A 21 2.82 -6.08 8.51
N THR A 22 3.09 -7.20 7.82
CA THR A 22 2.10 -8.29 7.72
C THR A 22 1.89 -8.99 9.06
N ALA A 23 2.94 -9.18 9.85
CA ALA A 23 2.82 -9.76 11.19
C ALA A 23 1.96 -8.87 12.10
N GLU A 24 2.22 -7.56 12.11
CA GLU A 24 1.43 -6.59 12.89
C GLU A 24 -0.02 -6.51 12.39
N ALA A 25 -0.24 -6.52 11.08
CA ALA A 25 -1.56 -6.57 10.47
C ALA A 25 -2.34 -7.83 10.93
N LYS A 26 -1.64 -8.97 11.04
CA LYS A 26 -2.23 -10.23 11.53
C LYS A 26 -2.65 -10.14 12.99
N GLU A 27 -1.80 -9.56 13.84
CA GLU A 27 -2.08 -9.38 15.26
C GLU A 27 -3.29 -8.48 15.51
N LEU A 28 -3.47 -7.45 14.67
CA LEU A 28 -4.54 -6.47 14.80
C LEU A 28 -5.76 -6.74 13.91
N GLY A 29 -5.73 -7.79 13.10
CA GLY A 29 -6.82 -8.14 12.18
C GLY A 29 -7.05 -7.11 11.07
N LYS A 30 -5.99 -6.42 10.65
CA LYS A 30 -6.03 -5.35 9.64
C LYS A 30 -5.69 -5.88 8.25
N ASN A 31 -6.35 -5.36 7.22
CA ASN A 31 -6.11 -5.80 5.84
C ASN A 31 -5.27 -4.82 5.02
N PHE A 32 -4.95 -3.65 5.57
CA PHE A 32 -4.23 -2.58 4.87
C PHE A 32 -2.92 -2.25 5.56
N LEU A 33 -1.82 -2.45 4.84
CA LEU A 33 -0.48 -2.06 5.24
C LEU A 33 -0.03 -0.87 4.39
N VAL A 34 0.42 0.21 5.02
CA VAL A 34 0.97 1.38 4.33
C VAL A 34 2.49 1.34 4.44
N LEU A 35 3.15 1.38 3.30
CA LEU A 35 4.60 1.36 3.14
C LEU A 35 5.02 2.73 2.59
N GLU A 36 5.83 3.46 3.33
CA GLU A 36 6.21 4.82 2.96
C GLU A 36 7.64 4.88 2.44
N SER A 37 7.81 5.67 1.37
CA SER A 37 9.13 6.12 0.90
C SER A 37 9.47 7.49 1.51
N LYS A 38 10.76 7.86 1.48
CA LYS A 38 11.25 9.20 1.86
C LYS A 38 10.56 10.36 1.15
N MET A 39 9.97 10.11 -0.02
CA MET A 39 9.31 11.14 -0.83
C MET A 39 7.84 11.36 -0.42
N GLY A 40 7.35 10.73 0.65
CA GLY A 40 5.97 10.83 1.09
C GLY A 40 4.99 10.10 0.16
N ILE A 41 5.51 9.18 -0.65
CA ILE A 41 4.70 8.26 -1.45
C ILE A 41 4.32 7.09 -0.53
N GLY A 42 3.02 6.91 -0.32
CA GLY A 42 2.47 5.79 0.46
C GLY A 42 2.00 4.69 -0.48
N LEU A 43 2.74 3.57 -0.53
CA LEU A 43 2.28 2.34 -1.16
C LEU A 43 1.38 1.61 -0.16
N ILE A 44 0.12 1.44 -0.52
CA ILE A 44 -0.88 0.76 0.30
C ILE A 44 -1.03 -0.65 -0.24
N LEU A 45 -0.83 -1.63 0.61
CA LEU A 45 -0.96 -3.04 0.32
C LEU A 45 -2.27 -3.57 0.90
N TYR A 46 -3.15 -4.06 0.03
CA TYR A 46 -4.36 -4.74 0.45
C TYR A 46 -4.12 -6.24 0.46
N LEU A 47 -4.14 -6.83 1.65
CA LEU A 47 -3.77 -8.22 1.85
C LEU A 47 -4.64 -8.88 2.93
N ASN A 48 -4.73 -10.20 2.88
CA ASN A 48 -5.20 -11.02 3.99
C ASN A 48 -4.00 -11.48 4.82
N PRO A 49 -3.81 -10.96 6.04
CA PRO A 49 -2.62 -11.25 6.82
C PRO A 49 -2.59 -12.68 7.40
N PHE A 50 -3.73 -13.36 7.43
CA PHE A 50 -3.82 -14.74 7.91
C PHE A 50 -3.45 -15.76 6.84
N THR A 51 -3.84 -15.50 5.59
CA THR A 51 -3.53 -16.36 4.43
C THR A 51 -2.30 -15.90 3.65
N GLU A 52 -1.74 -14.74 4.01
CA GLU A 52 -0.62 -14.06 3.32
C GLU A 52 -0.91 -13.86 1.82
N GLU A 53 -2.16 -13.58 1.50
CA GLU A 53 -2.62 -13.32 0.15
C GLU A 53 -2.73 -11.82 -0.09
N ILE A 54 -2.01 -11.33 -1.08
CA ILE A 54 -2.09 -9.96 -1.55
C ILE A 54 -3.19 -9.91 -2.61
N TYR A 55 -4.16 -9.04 -2.38
CA TYR A 55 -5.26 -8.78 -3.29
C TYR A 55 -4.89 -7.71 -4.31
N ASP A 56 -4.30 -6.61 -3.86
CA ASP A 56 -3.96 -5.48 -4.73
C ASP A 56 -2.95 -4.52 -4.08
N PHE A 57 -2.41 -3.62 -4.91
CA PHE A 57 -1.52 -2.54 -4.53
C PHE A 57 -2.12 -1.20 -4.93
N TYR A 58 -2.05 -0.22 -4.03
CA TYR A 58 -2.50 1.14 -4.28
C TYR A 58 -1.40 2.14 -3.98
N LEU A 59 -1.43 3.27 -4.68
CA LEU A 59 -0.47 4.33 -4.51
C LEU A 59 -1.17 5.60 -4.05
N SER A 60 -0.69 6.17 -2.96
CA SER A 60 -1.11 7.46 -2.42
C SER A 60 0.00 8.49 -2.63
N ILE A 61 -0.26 9.50 -3.46
CA ILE A 61 0.69 10.58 -3.78
C ILE A 61 0.08 11.97 -3.62
N PRO A 62 0.88 13.01 -3.32
CA PRO A 62 0.37 14.37 -3.08
C PRO A 62 -0.04 15.12 -4.36
N SER A 63 0.24 14.59 -5.54
CA SER A 63 -0.04 15.24 -6.83
C SER A 63 -0.57 14.26 -7.86
N SER A 64 -1.32 14.77 -8.85
CA SER A 64 -1.83 13.95 -9.94
C SER A 64 -0.70 13.44 -10.85
N THR A 65 -0.85 12.25 -11.42
CA THR A 65 0.10 11.69 -12.40
C THR A 65 -0.64 11.06 -13.58
N SER A 66 0.02 11.02 -14.74
CA SER A 66 -0.47 10.39 -15.97
C SER A 66 0.27 9.07 -16.28
N ASN A 67 0.84 8.43 -15.26
CA ASN A 67 1.55 7.16 -15.43
C ASN A 67 0.56 6.06 -15.86
N ALA A 68 0.77 5.47 -17.03
CA ALA A 68 -0.09 4.42 -17.59
C ALA A 68 -0.11 3.12 -16.74
N ARG A 69 0.87 2.95 -15.85
CA ARG A 69 0.94 1.84 -14.88
C ARG A 69 0.03 2.06 -13.65
N LEU A 70 -0.69 3.19 -13.61
CA LEU A 70 -1.59 3.59 -12.54
C LEU A 70 -2.99 3.87 -13.08
N LYS A 71 -4.01 3.40 -12.35
CA LYS A 71 -5.42 3.77 -12.58
C LYS A 71 -5.89 4.67 -11.44
N PHE A 72 -6.31 5.88 -11.77
CA PHE A 72 -6.90 6.78 -10.77
C PHE A 72 -8.16 6.18 -10.16
N LEU A 73 -8.27 6.21 -8.83
CA LEU A 73 -9.44 5.75 -8.11
C LEU A 73 -10.21 6.92 -7.49
N ALA A 74 -9.54 7.71 -6.65
CA ALA A 74 -10.21 8.74 -5.87
C ALA A 74 -9.22 9.76 -5.27
N LEU A 75 -9.79 10.83 -4.73
CA LEU A 75 -9.09 11.78 -3.86
C LEU A 75 -9.42 11.44 -2.41
N PHE A 76 -8.39 11.36 -1.57
CA PHE A 76 -8.50 11.28 -0.13
C PHE A 76 -8.04 12.59 0.48
N LYS A 77 -8.79 13.13 1.45
CA LYS A 77 -8.38 14.31 2.20
C LYS A 77 -8.16 13.88 3.64
N ASP A 78 -6.94 14.07 4.13
CA ASP A 78 -6.64 13.72 5.53
C ASP A 78 -7.17 14.77 6.51
N ASN A 79 -7.07 14.45 7.80
CA ASN A 79 -7.45 15.31 8.92
C ASN A 79 -6.75 16.67 8.95
N GLU A 80 -5.56 16.79 8.34
CA GLU A 80 -4.82 18.05 8.23
C GLU A 80 -5.26 18.87 7.00
N GLY A 81 -6.20 18.34 6.22
CA GLY A 81 -6.73 18.93 5.02
C GLY A 81 -5.84 18.73 3.78
N LYS A 82 -4.81 17.90 3.85
CA LYS A 82 -3.95 17.59 2.71
C LYS A 82 -4.65 16.59 1.81
N VAL A 83 -4.63 16.88 0.52
CA VAL A 83 -5.24 16.02 -0.50
C VAL A 83 -4.20 15.05 -1.03
N LYS A 84 -4.57 13.76 -1.04
CA LYS A 84 -3.81 12.66 -1.60
C LYS A 84 -4.60 12.05 -2.75
N TYR A 85 -3.90 11.77 -3.84
CA TYR A 85 -4.44 11.08 -5.01
C TYR A 85 -4.19 9.59 -4.84
N ILE A 86 -5.25 8.80 -4.89
CA ILE A 86 -5.20 7.36 -4.71
C ILE A 86 -5.35 6.68 -6.08
N TYR A 87 -4.40 5.80 -6.38
CA TYR A 87 -4.35 5.03 -7.62
C TYR A 87 -4.26 3.54 -7.32
N GLN A 88 -4.82 2.71 -8.20
CA GLN A 88 -4.50 1.29 -8.27
C GLN A 88 -3.23 1.09 -9.10
N VAL A 89 -2.32 0.25 -8.63
CA VAL A 89 -1.12 -0.15 -9.35
C VAL A 89 -1.47 -1.32 -10.27
N LEU A 90 -1.40 -1.11 -11.58
CA LEU A 90 -1.82 -2.12 -12.57
C LEU A 90 -0.68 -3.06 -13.01
N ASP A 91 0.55 -2.71 -12.66
CA ASP A 91 1.76 -3.33 -13.16
C ASP A 91 2.57 -3.91 -12.00
N GLU A 92 2.82 -5.22 -12.04
CA GLU A 92 3.52 -5.93 -10.96
C GLU A 92 4.98 -5.50 -10.84
N GLU A 93 5.68 -5.26 -11.95
CA GLU A 93 7.07 -4.79 -11.92
C GLU A 93 7.15 -3.43 -11.25
N TYR A 94 6.19 -2.55 -11.53
CA TYR A 94 6.09 -1.25 -10.88
C TYR A 94 5.77 -1.36 -9.38
N ALA A 95 4.93 -2.31 -8.97
CA ALA A 95 4.71 -2.58 -7.55
C ALA A 95 6.02 -3.01 -6.85
N VAL A 96 6.83 -3.85 -7.49
CA VAL A 96 8.15 -4.26 -6.98
C VAL A 96 9.14 -3.08 -6.93
N GLU A 97 9.18 -2.23 -7.96
CA GLU A 97 9.98 -0.99 -7.95
C GLU A 97 9.63 -0.12 -6.74
N LEU A 98 8.32 0.08 -6.48
CA LEU A 98 7.84 0.87 -5.35
C LEU A 98 8.18 0.22 -4.01
N LEU A 99 8.02 -1.10 -3.87
CA LEU A 99 8.37 -1.83 -2.65
C LEU A 99 9.86 -1.74 -2.33
N ASN A 100 10.73 -1.71 -3.34
CA ASN A 100 12.17 -1.50 -3.17
C ASN A 100 12.56 -0.04 -2.86
N SER A 101 11.60 0.89 -2.89
CA SER A 101 11.80 2.29 -2.47
C SER A 101 11.31 2.57 -1.05
N VAL A 102 10.77 1.55 -0.38
CA VAL A 102 10.19 1.65 0.97
C VAL A 102 11.28 1.84 2.01
N GLU A 103 11.00 2.70 2.98
CA GLU A 103 11.89 2.93 4.12
C GLU A 103 11.22 2.68 5.48
N SER A 104 9.91 2.82 5.55
CA SER A 104 9.12 2.59 6.76
C SER A 104 7.78 1.97 6.42
N TYR A 105 7.10 1.46 7.45
CA TYR A 105 5.75 0.93 7.34
C TYR A 105 4.89 1.37 8.53
N HIS A 106 3.59 1.42 8.32
CA HIS A 106 2.56 1.54 9.35
C HIS A 106 1.26 0.92 8.87
N LEU A 107 0.35 0.56 9.77
CA LEU A 107 -0.97 0.08 9.38
C LEU A 107 -1.89 1.26 9.04
N ALA A 108 -2.76 1.09 8.04
CA ALA A 108 -3.81 2.08 7.82
C ALA A 108 -4.73 2.11 9.05
N ASN A 109 -5.15 3.31 9.43
CA ASN A 109 -5.99 3.52 10.61
C ASN A 109 -6.98 4.68 10.39
N GLY A 110 -8.07 4.64 11.15
CA GLY A 110 -9.09 5.69 11.17
C GLY A 110 -9.66 5.97 9.78
N GLU A 111 -9.75 7.25 9.42
CA GLU A 111 -10.40 7.69 8.17
C GLU A 111 -9.77 7.11 6.89
N LEU A 112 -8.46 6.83 6.88
CA LEU A 112 -7.83 6.23 5.71
C LEU A 112 -8.29 4.79 5.51
N GLU A 113 -8.38 4.03 6.61
CA GLU A 113 -8.86 2.65 6.57
C GLU A 113 -10.33 2.60 6.13
N ASP A 114 -11.19 3.39 6.76
CA ASP A 114 -12.62 3.47 6.42
C ASP A 114 -12.82 3.87 4.94
N PHE A 115 -12.01 4.82 4.45
CA PHE A 115 -12.03 5.24 3.06
C PHE A 115 -11.61 4.13 2.10
N LEU A 116 -10.53 3.41 2.41
CA LEU A 116 -10.04 2.29 1.59
C LEU A 116 -11.06 1.16 1.56
N GLU A 117 -11.66 0.81 2.70
CA GLU A 117 -12.74 -0.18 2.74
C GLU A 117 -13.91 0.23 1.86
N PHE A 118 -14.33 1.49 1.95
CA PHE A 118 -15.43 2.02 1.14
C PHE A 118 -15.14 1.91 -0.36
N ILE A 119 -14.00 2.42 -0.84
CA ILE A 119 -13.73 2.47 -2.29
C ILE A 119 -13.44 1.09 -2.90
N LEU A 120 -13.02 0.10 -2.11
CA LEU A 120 -12.65 -1.23 -2.59
C LEU A 120 -13.78 -2.25 -2.49
N THR A 121 -14.82 -1.95 -1.72
CA THR A 121 -16.03 -2.79 -1.60
C THR A 121 -17.24 -2.23 -2.32
N SER A 122 -17.16 -1.01 -2.85
CA SER A 122 -18.18 -0.36 -3.69
C SER A 122 -18.07 -0.75 -5.16
#